data_AF-A0A4Y7PHY3-F1
#
_entry.id   AF-A0A4Y7PHY3-F1
#
_cell.length_a   1.000
_cell.length_b   1.000
_cell.length_c   1.000
_cell.angle_alpha   90.00
_cell.angle_beta   90.00
_cell.angle_gamma   90.00
#
_symmetry.space_group_name_H-M   'P 1'
#
loop_
_entity.id
_entity.type
_entity.pdbx_description
1 polymer ?
#
loop_
_entity_poly.entity_id
_entity_poly.type
_entity_poly.pdbx_seq_one_letter_code
_entity_poly.pdbx_strand_id
1 'polypeptide(L)'
;EAENRELDVEEEAVDEGIHLAEGHQHLIVEEGGIRVENDDEEERDQDSEETKEAKKKLKRKRTAECNAREARYLSRFASTTGCLRNVWDDFFGNQRKVQLSYPDNTTYQRLEGALCCNNCTPRLFPVEKITMEKVPGLKRGKKKDAGNELVETIRKGLDEWRDNELIDTLYPDTTSITPDALMSDDVIERLALSNDRILDATALRRCVRWMHAFEDDDNTILSPVGHMLLRQLLTLYDAYDAMVSSRPIIYRFDNSASMTPEQFYATSTSTRGGRGKRGVRGRGGQDSTQEKQGNASGTGTRARGTAQSRGRGTKK
;
A
#
# COMPACT_ATOMS: atom_id res chain seq x y z
N GLU A 1 -4.83 52.10 -42.68
CA GLU A 1 -4.47 51.74 -41.29
C GLU A 1 -4.66 50.25 -41.16
N ALA A 2 -3.60 49.56 -40.73
CA ALA A 2 -3.50 48.10 -40.83
C ALA A 2 -4.25 47.38 -39.71
N GLU A 3 -4.98 46.35 -40.12
CA GLU A 3 -5.69 45.36 -39.32
C GLU A 3 -4.70 44.53 -38.49
N ASN A 4 -5.01 44.29 -37.21
CA ASN A 4 -4.44 43.17 -36.45
C ASN A 4 -5.58 42.41 -35.77
N ARG A 5 -5.99 41.36 -36.46
CA ARG A 5 -6.91 40.31 -36.05
C ARG A 5 -6.04 39.20 -35.45
N GLU A 6 -5.92 39.17 -34.14
CA GLU A 6 -5.24 38.06 -33.47
C GLU A 6 -6.13 36.82 -33.53
N LEU A 7 -5.55 35.79 -34.13
CA LEU A 7 -6.10 34.46 -34.34
C LEU A 7 -6.04 33.68 -33.02
N ASP A 8 -7.21 33.24 -32.54
CA ASP A 8 -7.32 32.11 -31.63
C ASP A 8 -6.69 30.89 -32.29
N VAL A 9 -5.55 30.45 -31.75
CA VAL A 9 -4.97 29.14 -32.03
C VAL A 9 -5.56 28.19 -30.99
N GLU A 10 -6.62 27.48 -31.38
CA GLU A 10 -7.07 26.29 -30.67
C GLU A 10 -5.94 25.25 -30.74
N GLU A 11 -5.24 25.04 -29.62
CA GLU A 11 -4.40 23.86 -29.43
C GLU A 11 -5.33 22.64 -29.32
N GLU A 12 -5.56 22.03 -30.47
CA GLU A 12 -6.18 20.71 -30.62
C GLU A 12 -5.29 19.69 -29.87
N ALA A 13 -5.77 19.25 -28.70
CA ALA A 13 -5.13 18.20 -27.93
C ALA A 13 -5.04 16.94 -28.80
N VAL A 14 -3.82 16.62 -29.23
CA VAL A 14 -3.52 15.40 -29.96
C VAL A 14 -3.74 14.23 -29.01
N ASP A 15 -4.91 13.61 -29.12
CA ASP A 15 -5.24 12.32 -28.54
C ASP A 15 -4.23 11.30 -29.10
N GLU A 16 -3.24 10.91 -28.30
CA GLU A 16 -2.39 9.76 -28.60
C GLU A 16 -3.22 8.48 -28.43
N GLY A 17 -4.08 8.25 -29.43
CA GLY A 17 -4.87 7.05 -29.60
C GLY A 17 -3.97 5.83 -29.77
N ILE A 18 -3.98 4.94 -28.79
CA ILE A 18 -3.45 3.60 -28.92
C ILE A 18 -4.33 2.87 -29.94
N HIS A 19 -3.84 2.73 -31.17
CA HIS A 19 -4.47 1.86 -32.17
C HIS A 19 -4.33 0.39 -31.73
N LEU A 20 -5.37 -0.14 -31.10
CA LEU A 20 -5.52 -1.56 -30.80
C LEU A 20 -6.27 -2.25 -31.95
N ALA A 21 -5.78 -3.44 -32.32
CA ALA A 21 -6.37 -4.27 -33.36
C ALA A 21 -7.84 -4.60 -33.04
N GLU A 22 -8.66 -4.56 -34.09
CA GLU A 22 -10.09 -4.83 -34.12
C GLU A 22 -10.38 -6.25 -33.58
N GLY A 23 -10.91 -6.34 -32.35
CA GLY A 23 -11.31 -7.63 -31.74
C GLY A 23 -11.26 -7.73 -30.21
N HIS A 24 -10.65 -6.78 -29.50
CA HIS A 24 -10.57 -6.85 -28.03
C HIS A 24 -11.66 -6.04 -27.34
N GLN A 25 -12.64 -6.75 -26.78
CA GLN A 25 -13.68 -6.18 -25.94
C GLN A 25 -13.09 -5.78 -24.57
N HIS A 26 -13.07 -4.49 -24.27
CA HIS A 26 -12.76 -3.98 -22.93
C HIS A 26 -13.88 -4.36 -21.96
N LEU A 27 -13.68 -5.42 -21.17
CA LEU A 27 -14.45 -5.63 -19.95
C LEU A 27 -13.70 -4.95 -18.80
N ILE A 28 -14.14 -3.74 -18.45
CA ILE A 28 -13.81 -3.13 -17.16
C ILE A 28 -14.54 -3.98 -16.12
N VAL A 29 -13.83 -4.93 -15.52
CA VAL A 29 -14.33 -5.70 -14.38
C VAL A 29 -14.23 -4.78 -13.17
N GLU A 30 -15.35 -4.20 -12.75
CA GLU A 30 -15.43 -3.52 -11.46
C GLU A 30 -15.04 -4.53 -10.36
N GLU A 31 -13.86 -4.32 -9.78
CA GLU A 31 -13.30 -5.13 -8.71
C GLU A 31 -14.08 -4.84 -7.41
N GLY A 32 -15.28 -5.42 -7.32
CA GLY A 32 -16.24 -5.11 -6.26
C GLY A 32 -17.22 -6.24 -6.02
N GLY A 33 -16.72 -7.46 -5.81
CA GLY A 33 -17.57 -8.57 -5.36
C GLY A 33 -18.11 -8.31 -3.96
N ILE A 34 -19.37 -7.89 -3.86
CA ILE A 34 -20.10 -7.75 -2.59
C ILE A 34 -20.26 -9.15 -1.99
N ARG A 35 -19.53 -9.42 -0.90
CA ARG A 35 -19.78 -10.59 -0.05
C ARG A 35 -21.06 -10.32 0.74
N VAL A 36 -22.17 -10.88 0.27
CA VAL A 36 -23.38 -10.99 1.08
C VAL A 36 -23.11 -12.03 2.15
N GLU A 37 -22.80 -11.57 3.36
CA GLU A 37 -22.84 -12.43 4.54
C GLU A 37 -24.31 -12.81 4.74
N ASN A 38 -24.66 -14.09 4.53
CA ASN A 38 -25.95 -14.63 4.97
C ASN A 38 -25.95 -14.62 6.50
N ASP A 39 -26.47 -13.54 7.08
CA ASP A 39 -26.81 -13.45 8.51
C ASP A 39 -28.21 -14.07 8.71
N ASP A 40 -28.31 -15.38 8.47
CA ASP A 40 -29.48 -16.17 8.87
C ASP A 40 -29.28 -16.60 10.33
N GLU A 41 -29.68 -15.75 11.29
CA GLU A 41 -30.00 -16.17 12.66
C GLU A 41 -30.79 -15.04 13.38
N GLU A 42 -32.10 -14.95 13.06
CA GLU A 42 -33.08 -14.31 13.92
C GLU A 42 -33.43 -15.22 15.12
N GLU A 43 -33.57 -14.58 16.29
CA GLU A 43 -34.10 -15.09 17.58
C GLU A 43 -33.22 -16.13 18.31
N ARG A 44 -32.85 -15.99 19.60
CA ARG A 44 -33.61 -15.47 20.75
C ARG A 44 -32.69 -15.27 21.99
N ASP A 45 -33.19 -14.44 22.92
CA ASP A 45 -32.95 -14.37 24.36
C ASP A 45 -31.74 -13.61 24.96
N GLN A 46 -32.14 -12.60 25.74
CA GLN A 46 -31.41 -11.85 26.75
C GLN A 46 -30.85 -12.80 27.82
N ASP A 47 -29.53 -12.89 27.96
CA ASP A 47 -28.88 -12.88 29.29
C ASP A 47 -27.34 -12.86 29.25
N SER A 48 -26.77 -12.02 30.12
CA SER A 48 -25.35 -11.83 30.48
C SER A 48 -24.40 -11.19 29.44
N GLU A 49 -23.89 -10.00 29.75
CA GLU A 49 -22.85 -9.33 28.94
C GLU A 49 -21.49 -10.05 28.95
N GLU A 50 -21.15 -10.79 30.01
CA GLU A 50 -19.87 -11.52 30.09
C GLU A 50 -19.78 -12.70 29.09
N THR A 51 -20.91 -13.29 28.67
CA THR A 51 -20.88 -14.36 27.66
C THR A 51 -20.81 -13.82 26.23
N LYS A 52 -21.18 -12.55 25.99
CA LYS A 52 -21.13 -11.92 24.66
C LYS A 52 -19.70 -11.66 24.19
N GLU A 53 -18.80 -11.25 25.07
CA GLU A 53 -17.39 -11.05 24.69
C GLU A 53 -16.66 -12.36 24.37
N ALA A 54 -16.92 -13.42 25.14
CA ALA A 54 -16.36 -14.74 24.88
C ALA A 54 -16.85 -15.28 23.51
N LYS A 55 -18.15 -15.15 23.23
CA LYS A 55 -18.75 -15.51 21.92
C LYS A 55 -18.15 -14.68 20.77
N LYS A 56 -17.92 -13.38 20.96
CA LYS A 56 -17.28 -12.50 19.95
C LYS A 56 -15.83 -12.88 19.66
N LYS A 57 -15.05 -13.25 20.69
CA LYS A 57 -13.66 -13.73 20.54
C LYS A 57 -13.61 -15.08 19.81
N LEU A 58 -14.54 -16.00 20.13
CA LEU A 58 -14.69 -17.28 19.41
C LEU A 58 -15.10 -17.08 17.94
N LYS A 59 -16.05 -16.18 17.64
CA LYS A 59 -16.46 -15.84 16.27
C LYS A 59 -15.26 -15.31 15.48
N ARG A 60 -14.50 -14.35 16.03
CA ARG A 60 -13.27 -13.82 15.39
C ARG A 60 -12.21 -14.90 15.13
N LYS A 61 -11.98 -15.80 16.09
CA LYS A 61 -11.03 -16.92 15.92
C LYS A 61 -11.48 -17.86 14.80
N ARG A 62 -12.78 -18.20 14.75
CA ARG A 62 -13.35 -19.06 13.71
C ARG A 62 -13.28 -18.41 12.32
N THR A 63 -13.55 -17.11 12.21
CA THR A 63 -13.39 -16.37 10.94
C THR A 63 -11.92 -16.34 10.50
N ALA A 64 -10.99 -16.09 11.41
CA ALA A 64 -9.56 -16.12 11.10
C ALA A 64 -9.09 -17.51 10.64
N GLU A 65 -9.55 -18.59 11.29
CA GLU A 65 -9.26 -19.97 10.89
C GLU A 65 -9.89 -20.33 9.54
N CYS A 66 -11.11 -19.84 9.25
CA CYS A 66 -11.77 -20.01 7.95
C CYS A 66 -10.97 -19.32 6.84
N ASN A 67 -10.60 -18.06 7.04
CA ASN A 67 -9.80 -17.29 6.09
C ASN A 67 -8.43 -17.95 5.85
N ALA A 68 -7.78 -18.46 6.89
CA ALA A 68 -6.51 -19.17 6.75
C ALA A 68 -6.65 -20.48 5.97
N ARG A 69 -7.74 -21.24 6.19
CA ARG A 69 -8.04 -22.46 5.44
C ARG A 69 -8.31 -22.13 3.96
N GLU A 70 -9.17 -21.16 3.68
CA GLU A 70 -9.47 -20.71 2.31
C GLU A 70 -8.20 -20.25 1.59
N ALA A 71 -7.41 -19.37 2.20
CA ALA A 71 -6.15 -18.88 1.63
C ALA A 71 -5.21 -20.04 1.26
N ARG A 72 -5.06 -21.04 2.15
CA ARG A 72 -4.23 -22.22 1.89
C ARG A 72 -4.70 -23.02 0.67
N TYR A 73 -6.00 -23.24 0.54
CA TYR A 73 -6.55 -24.00 -0.60
C TYR A 73 -6.56 -23.19 -1.89
N LEU A 74 -6.78 -21.87 -1.84
CA LEU A 74 -6.63 -20.97 -2.99
C LEU A 74 -5.19 -20.96 -3.49
N SER A 75 -4.20 -20.85 -2.59
CA SER A 75 -2.78 -20.97 -2.97
C SER A 75 -2.47 -22.33 -3.59
N ARG A 76 -3.01 -23.43 -3.04
CA ARG A 76 -2.85 -24.78 -3.62
C ARG A 76 -3.53 -24.92 -4.98
N PHE A 77 -4.70 -24.31 -5.16
CA PHE A 77 -5.44 -24.29 -6.43
C PHE A 77 -4.66 -23.55 -7.52
N ALA A 78 -4.09 -22.39 -7.20
CA ALA A 78 -3.31 -21.58 -8.14
C ALA A 78 -1.95 -22.22 -8.51
N SER A 79 -1.35 -22.99 -7.60
CA SER A 79 -0.01 -23.56 -7.79
C SER A 79 0.02 -25.02 -8.24
N THR A 80 -1.10 -25.74 -8.18
CA THR A 80 -1.10 -27.17 -8.54
C THR A 80 -0.98 -27.36 -10.05
N THR A 81 -0.17 -28.35 -10.44
CA THR A 81 -0.09 -28.86 -11.82
C THR A 81 -0.99 -30.07 -12.05
N GLY A 82 -1.57 -30.63 -10.98
CA GLY A 82 -2.48 -31.77 -11.03
C GLY A 82 -3.94 -31.36 -11.27
N CYS A 83 -4.86 -32.33 -11.23
CA CYS A 83 -6.30 -32.08 -11.38
C CYS A 83 -6.82 -31.08 -10.33
N LEU A 84 -7.41 -29.98 -10.80
CA LEU A 84 -8.01 -28.96 -9.92
C LEU A 84 -9.21 -29.50 -9.11
N ARG A 85 -9.91 -30.51 -9.64
CA ARG A 85 -11.05 -31.13 -8.96
C ARG A 85 -10.64 -31.78 -7.64
N ASN A 86 -9.43 -32.36 -7.57
CA ASN A 86 -8.90 -32.95 -6.34
C ASN A 86 -8.70 -31.90 -5.24
N VAL A 87 -8.25 -30.69 -5.60
CA VAL A 87 -8.09 -29.59 -4.64
C VAL A 87 -9.46 -29.16 -4.08
N TRP A 88 -10.48 -29.10 -4.94
CA TRP A 88 -11.85 -28.81 -4.53
C TRP A 88 -12.46 -29.92 -3.68
N ASP A 89 -12.26 -31.18 -4.06
CA ASP A 89 -12.75 -32.32 -3.29
C ASP A 89 -12.12 -32.38 -1.89
N ASP A 90 -10.81 -32.07 -1.78
CA ASP A 90 -10.13 -31.92 -0.50
C ASP A 90 -10.70 -30.74 0.31
N PHE A 91 -10.93 -29.58 -0.33
CA PHE A 91 -11.45 -28.38 0.33
C PHE A 91 -12.83 -28.63 0.94
N PHE A 92 -13.75 -29.19 0.17
CA PHE A 92 -15.12 -29.50 0.61
C PHE A 92 -15.24 -30.81 1.40
N GLY A 93 -14.15 -31.57 1.52
CA GLY A 93 -14.15 -32.88 2.17
C GLY A 93 -15.04 -33.88 1.47
N ASN A 94 -15.14 -33.83 0.14
CA ASN A 94 -16.06 -34.65 -0.65
C ASN A 94 -15.78 -36.15 -0.47
N GLN A 95 -14.53 -36.55 -0.18
CA GLN A 95 -14.19 -37.94 0.15
C GLN A 95 -14.95 -38.50 1.37
N ARG A 96 -15.42 -37.63 2.27
CA ARG A 96 -16.22 -38.01 3.44
C ARG A 96 -17.73 -37.99 3.17
N LYS A 97 -18.15 -37.41 2.05
CA LYS A 97 -19.54 -37.35 1.62
C LYS A 97 -19.86 -38.61 0.80
N VAL A 98 -21.12 -38.98 0.75
CA VAL A 98 -21.60 -40.07 -0.10
C VAL A 98 -21.25 -39.72 -1.55
N GLN A 99 -20.39 -40.54 -2.16
CA GLN A 99 -19.99 -40.36 -3.55
C GLN A 99 -21.18 -40.64 -4.45
N LEU A 100 -21.47 -39.73 -5.37
CA LEU A 100 -22.55 -39.92 -6.32
C LEU A 100 -22.14 -40.98 -7.36
N SER A 101 -22.76 -42.15 -7.30
CA SER A 101 -22.66 -43.26 -8.25
C SER A 101 -23.93 -43.28 -9.09
N TYR A 102 -23.77 -43.09 -10.39
CA TYR A 102 -24.87 -43.35 -11.33
C TYR A 102 -24.92 -44.85 -11.63
N PRO A 103 -26.09 -45.50 -11.64
CA PRO A 103 -27.43 -44.97 -11.36
C PRO A 103 -27.87 -45.07 -9.88
N ASP A 104 -27.02 -45.60 -9.00
CA ASP A 104 -27.40 -46.07 -7.66
C ASP A 104 -27.98 -44.99 -6.75
N ASN A 105 -27.37 -43.81 -6.72
CA ASN A 105 -27.75 -42.73 -5.79
C ASN A 105 -27.85 -41.34 -6.45
N THR A 106 -27.61 -41.25 -7.76
CA THR A 106 -27.81 -40.03 -8.52
C THR A 106 -28.35 -40.36 -9.91
N THR A 107 -29.23 -39.50 -10.42
CA THR A 107 -29.65 -39.49 -11.82
C THR A 107 -28.68 -38.71 -12.70
N TYR A 108 -27.69 -38.03 -12.11
CA TYR A 108 -26.71 -37.26 -12.86
C TYR A 108 -25.73 -38.19 -13.58
N GLN A 109 -25.87 -38.27 -14.90
CA GLN A 109 -24.84 -38.84 -15.75
C GLN A 109 -23.81 -37.77 -16.08
N ARG A 110 -22.53 -38.12 -15.93
CA ARG A 110 -21.45 -37.28 -16.46
C ARG A 110 -21.61 -37.22 -17.98
N LEU A 111 -21.77 -36.02 -18.54
CA LEU A 111 -21.85 -35.88 -19.99
C LEU A 111 -20.62 -36.50 -20.65
N GLU A 112 -20.83 -37.33 -21.66
CA GLU A 112 -19.76 -37.85 -22.49
C GLU A 112 -19.01 -36.68 -23.14
N GLY A 113 -17.68 -36.70 -23.07
CA GLY A 113 -16.85 -35.58 -23.53
C GLY A 113 -16.74 -34.39 -22.57
N ALA A 114 -17.38 -34.42 -21.39
CA ALA A 114 -17.22 -33.36 -20.40
C ALA A 114 -15.76 -33.21 -19.94
N LEU A 115 -15.19 -32.04 -20.22
CA LEU A 115 -13.83 -31.70 -19.87
C LEU A 115 -13.66 -31.62 -18.35
N CYS A 116 -12.51 -32.07 -17.86
CA CYS A 116 -12.27 -32.15 -16.42
C CYS A 116 -11.82 -30.79 -15.84
N CYS A 117 -10.67 -30.28 -16.29
CA CYS A 117 -10.15 -28.94 -15.99
C CYS A 117 -8.98 -28.64 -16.95
N ASN A 118 -8.51 -27.39 -16.96
CA ASN A 118 -7.35 -26.96 -17.75
C ASN A 118 -6.08 -27.78 -17.49
N ASN A 119 -5.83 -28.21 -16.25
CA ASN A 119 -4.66 -29.03 -15.93
C ASN A 119 -4.75 -30.46 -16.50
N CYS A 120 -5.95 -31.05 -16.54
CA CYS A 120 -6.14 -32.42 -17.05
C CYS A 120 -6.15 -32.48 -18.58
N THR A 121 -6.67 -31.45 -19.24
CA THR A 121 -6.79 -31.41 -20.70
C THR A 121 -6.30 -30.07 -21.26
N PRO A 122 -5.01 -29.70 -21.06
CA PRO A 122 -4.50 -28.37 -21.39
C PRO A 122 -4.65 -28.02 -22.88
N ARG A 123 -4.56 -29.03 -23.77
CA ARG A 123 -4.77 -28.86 -25.21
C ARG A 123 -6.16 -28.34 -25.60
N LEU A 124 -7.17 -28.55 -24.74
CA LEU A 124 -8.55 -28.14 -24.97
C LEU A 124 -8.85 -26.78 -24.32
N PHE A 125 -7.89 -26.23 -23.56
CA PHE A 125 -7.95 -24.90 -22.98
C PHE A 125 -6.77 -24.10 -23.53
N PRO A 126 -6.85 -23.62 -24.79
CA PRO A 126 -5.82 -22.76 -25.36
C PRO A 126 -5.74 -21.49 -24.52
N VAL A 127 -4.76 -21.44 -23.62
CA VAL A 127 -4.44 -20.23 -22.88
C VAL A 127 -3.72 -19.32 -23.85
N GLU A 128 -4.34 -18.20 -24.19
CA GLU A 128 -3.67 -17.15 -24.94
C GLU A 128 -2.38 -16.79 -24.22
N LYS A 129 -1.25 -16.95 -24.91
CA LYS A 129 0.03 -16.48 -24.40
C LYS A 129 0.00 -14.97 -24.49
N ILE A 130 -0.48 -14.32 -23.43
CA ILE A 130 -0.38 -12.88 -23.25
C ILE A 130 1.10 -12.57 -23.06
N THR A 131 1.81 -12.34 -24.16
CA THR A 131 3.13 -11.74 -24.12
C THR A 131 2.91 -10.28 -23.77
N MET A 132 3.03 -9.94 -22.48
CA MET A 132 3.20 -8.57 -22.07
C MET A 132 4.54 -8.10 -22.63
N GLU A 133 4.50 -7.50 -23.81
CA GLU A 133 5.62 -6.73 -24.31
C GLU A 133 5.88 -5.69 -23.22
N LYS A 134 7.07 -5.77 -22.60
CA LYS A 134 7.47 -4.77 -21.61
C LYS A 134 7.54 -3.46 -22.35
N VAL A 135 6.44 -2.69 -22.35
CA VAL A 135 6.50 -1.26 -22.60
C VAL A 135 7.64 -0.78 -21.69
N PRO A 136 8.69 -0.15 -22.24
CA PRO A 136 9.80 0.34 -21.44
C PRO A 136 9.19 1.26 -20.40
N GLY A 137 8.94 0.73 -19.20
CA GLY A 137 8.27 1.50 -18.17
C GLY A 137 9.12 2.74 -17.98
N LEU A 138 8.53 3.93 -18.12
CA LEU A 138 9.16 5.16 -17.67
C LEU A 138 9.72 4.80 -16.30
N LYS A 139 11.07 4.75 -16.19
CA LYS A 139 11.72 4.44 -14.93
C LYS A 139 11.12 5.45 -13.98
N ARG A 140 10.28 5.00 -13.04
CA ARG A 140 9.69 5.87 -12.03
C ARG A 140 10.83 6.72 -11.53
N GLY A 141 10.79 8.01 -11.85
CA GLY A 141 11.87 8.92 -11.49
C GLY A 141 12.08 8.71 -10.00
N LYS A 142 13.35 8.55 -9.58
CA LYS A 142 13.67 8.50 -8.16
C LYS A 142 13.09 9.79 -7.58
N LYS A 143 12.02 9.68 -6.79
CA LYS A 143 11.40 10.84 -6.16
C LYS A 143 12.49 11.54 -5.38
N LYS A 144 12.68 12.83 -5.65
CA LYS A 144 13.58 13.66 -4.86
C LYS A 144 12.92 13.80 -3.50
N ASP A 145 13.56 13.28 -2.46
CA ASP A 145 13.07 13.45 -1.10
C ASP A 145 13.10 14.95 -0.77
N ALA A 146 12.02 15.46 -0.18
CA ALA A 146 12.01 16.81 0.38
C ALA A 146 13.19 16.96 1.37
N GLY A 147 13.89 18.09 1.33
CA GLY A 147 14.98 18.33 2.27
C GLY A 147 14.44 18.33 3.70
N ASN A 148 15.05 17.58 4.62
CA ASN A 148 14.59 17.45 6.01
C ASN A 148 14.35 18.81 6.68
N GLU A 149 15.16 19.81 6.37
CA GLU A 149 15.02 21.18 6.91
C GLU A 149 13.72 21.87 6.48
N LEU A 150 13.29 21.67 5.23
CA LEU A 150 12.01 22.20 4.75
C LEU A 150 10.85 21.53 5.46
N VAL A 151 10.92 20.20 5.60
CA VAL A 151 9.88 19.41 6.29
C VAL A 151 9.73 19.89 7.74
N GLU A 152 10.82 20.07 8.47
CA GLU A 152 10.79 20.58 9.85
C GLU A 152 10.27 22.02 9.94
N THR A 153 10.63 22.88 8.99
CA THR A 153 10.13 24.27 8.93
C THR A 153 8.62 24.30 8.72
N ILE A 154 8.10 23.47 7.79
CA ILE A 154 6.66 23.38 7.51
C ILE A 154 5.92 22.80 8.72
N ARG A 155 6.39 21.69 9.30
CA ARG A 155 5.76 21.09 10.50
C ARG A 155 5.60 22.13 11.60
N LYS A 156 6.71 22.72 12.01
CA LYS A 156 6.73 23.70 13.09
C LYS A 156 5.84 24.91 12.78
N GLY A 157 5.92 25.44 11.55
CA GLY A 157 5.14 26.60 11.14
C GLY A 157 3.63 26.33 11.07
N LEU A 158 3.23 25.12 10.67
CA LEU A 158 1.83 24.71 10.66
C LEU A 158 1.31 24.37 12.06
N ASP A 159 2.13 23.77 12.92
CA ASP A 159 1.78 23.53 14.33
C ASP A 159 1.52 24.86 15.05
N GLU A 160 2.45 25.82 14.92
CA GLU A 160 2.29 27.17 15.50
C GLU A 160 1.07 27.90 14.92
N TRP A 161 0.81 27.77 13.62
CA TRP A 161 -0.36 28.37 13.00
C TRP A 161 -1.67 27.73 13.46
N ARG A 162 -1.69 26.39 13.58
CA ARG A 162 -2.84 25.63 14.08
C ARG A 162 -3.22 26.05 15.49
N ASP A 163 -2.22 26.13 16.36
CA ASP A 163 -2.41 26.33 17.80
C ASP A 163 -2.72 27.78 18.17
N ASN A 164 -2.30 28.75 17.34
CA ASN A 164 -2.49 30.18 17.62
C ASN A 164 -3.54 30.83 16.71
N GLU A 165 -3.40 30.77 15.39
CA GLU A 165 -4.21 31.58 14.47
C GLU A 165 -5.48 30.85 14.02
N LEU A 166 -5.36 29.58 13.68
CA LEU A 166 -6.47 28.81 13.10
C LEU A 166 -7.60 28.59 14.11
N ILE A 167 -7.26 28.23 15.35
CA ILE A 167 -8.26 28.01 16.41
C ILE A 167 -8.99 29.31 16.77
N ASP A 168 -8.27 30.41 16.92
CA ASP A 168 -8.84 31.73 17.24
C ASP A 168 -9.76 32.24 16.12
N THR A 169 -9.44 31.92 14.86
CA THR A 169 -10.24 32.34 13.70
C THR A 169 -11.55 31.56 13.58
N LEU A 170 -11.51 30.25 13.76
CA LEU A 170 -12.70 29.39 13.57
C LEU A 170 -13.60 29.33 14.81
N TYR A 171 -13.01 29.48 15.99
CA TYR A 171 -13.64 29.18 17.25
C TYR A 171 -13.28 30.24 18.30
N PRO A 172 -13.63 31.52 18.06
CA PRO A 172 -13.37 32.58 19.02
C PRO A 172 -14.06 32.26 20.36
N ASP A 173 -13.36 32.50 21.47
CA ASP A 173 -13.83 32.33 22.86
C ASP A 173 -14.07 30.89 23.34
N THR A 174 -13.88 29.86 22.50
CA THR A 174 -14.07 28.46 22.91
C THR A 174 -12.78 27.81 23.39
N THR A 175 -12.79 27.35 24.65
CA THR A 175 -11.66 26.63 25.28
C THR A 175 -11.80 25.10 25.18
N SER A 176 -12.91 24.60 24.64
CA SER A 176 -13.25 23.17 24.68
C SER A 176 -12.75 22.37 23.47
N ILE A 177 -12.41 23.03 22.36
CA ILE A 177 -11.95 22.37 21.13
C ILE A 177 -10.42 22.37 21.15
N THR A 178 -9.82 21.18 21.03
CA THR A 178 -8.37 21.06 20.93
C THR A 178 -7.92 21.35 19.50
N PRO A 179 -6.81 22.07 19.27
CA PRO A 179 -6.27 22.34 17.94
C PRO A 179 -6.11 21.07 17.07
N ASP A 180 -5.68 19.95 17.69
CA ASP A 180 -5.52 18.66 17.01
C ASP A 180 -6.82 18.08 16.41
N ALA A 181 -7.97 18.45 16.98
CA ALA A 181 -9.27 18.00 16.46
C ALA A 181 -9.67 18.75 15.18
N LEU A 182 -9.12 19.94 14.98
CA LEU A 182 -9.39 20.80 13.83
C LEU A 182 -8.50 20.44 12.64
N MET A 183 -7.20 20.22 12.91
CA MET A 183 -6.23 19.76 11.93
C MET A 183 -5.31 18.72 12.57
N SER A 184 -5.48 17.46 12.15
CA SER A 184 -4.71 16.35 12.71
C SER A 184 -3.24 16.42 12.30
N ASP A 185 -2.37 15.87 13.15
CA ASP A 185 -0.93 15.77 12.86
C ASP A 185 -0.65 15.06 11.53
N ASP A 186 -1.50 14.09 11.14
CA ASP A 186 -1.41 13.39 9.86
C ASP A 186 -1.57 14.33 8.65
N VAL A 187 -2.39 15.38 8.77
CA VAL A 187 -2.56 16.40 7.72
C VAL A 187 -1.29 17.22 7.61
N ILE A 188 -0.76 17.72 8.73
CA ILE A 188 0.47 18.50 8.79
C ILE A 188 1.64 17.69 8.23
N GLU A 189 1.75 16.42 8.64
CA GLU A 189 2.80 15.51 8.20
C GLU A 189 2.76 15.27 6.70
N ARG A 190 1.56 15.08 6.12
CA ARG A 190 1.42 14.90 4.67
C ARG A 190 1.78 16.16 3.89
N LEU A 191 1.39 17.34 4.38
CA LEU A 191 1.75 18.62 3.77
C LEU A 191 3.27 18.84 3.83
N ALA A 192 3.89 18.54 4.96
CA ALA A 192 5.33 18.70 5.16
C ALA A 192 6.16 17.71 4.32
N LEU A 193 5.69 16.46 4.17
CA LEU A 193 6.33 15.44 3.33
C LEU A 193 6.01 15.57 1.84
N SER A 194 5.21 16.57 1.44
CA SER A 194 4.95 16.83 0.03
C SER A 194 6.25 17.22 -0.68
N ASN A 195 6.60 16.46 -1.73
CA ASN A 195 7.80 16.77 -2.52
C ASN A 195 7.60 18.03 -3.38
N ASP A 196 6.36 18.31 -3.76
CA ASP A 196 5.99 19.46 -4.58
C ASP A 196 5.49 20.58 -3.68
N ARG A 197 5.84 21.83 -4.04
CA ARG A 197 5.29 23.01 -3.38
C ARG A 197 3.82 23.13 -3.69
N ILE A 198 3.03 23.30 -2.65
CA ILE A 198 1.59 23.41 -2.75
C ILE A 198 1.25 24.88 -2.93
N LEU A 199 1.06 25.30 -4.20
CA LEU A 199 0.84 26.70 -4.56
C LEU A 199 -0.63 27.02 -4.86
N ASP A 200 -1.43 26.00 -5.14
CA ASP A 200 -2.81 26.14 -5.61
C ASP A 200 -3.75 25.11 -4.97
N ALA A 201 -5.06 25.31 -5.19
CA ALA A 201 -6.11 24.42 -4.71
C ALA A 201 -5.92 22.98 -5.19
N THR A 202 -5.48 22.82 -6.45
CA THR A 202 -5.39 21.50 -7.08
C THR A 202 -4.24 20.68 -6.50
N ALA A 203 -3.08 21.30 -6.23
CA ALA A 203 -1.98 20.67 -5.52
C ALA A 203 -2.38 20.32 -4.08
N LEU A 204 -3.10 21.22 -3.39
CA LEU A 204 -3.54 20.97 -2.02
C LEU A 204 -4.45 19.75 -1.95
N ARG A 205 -5.44 19.67 -2.85
CA ARG A 205 -6.37 18.54 -2.97
C ARG A 205 -5.67 17.22 -3.26
N ARG A 206 -4.64 17.23 -4.11
CA ARG A 206 -3.85 16.04 -4.44
C ARG A 206 -3.02 15.55 -3.25
N CYS A 207 -2.59 16.48 -2.40
CA CYS A 207 -1.75 16.18 -1.25
C CYS A 207 -2.58 15.69 -0.05
N VAL A 208 -3.64 16.41 0.32
CA VAL A 208 -4.44 16.13 1.51
C VAL A 208 -5.94 16.31 1.22
N ARG A 209 -6.73 15.39 1.78
CA ARG A 209 -8.18 15.54 1.91
C ARG A 209 -8.50 16.01 3.32
N TRP A 210 -8.58 17.33 3.50
CA TRP A 210 -8.95 17.94 4.77
C TRP A 210 -10.26 18.69 4.59
N MET A 211 -11.31 18.23 5.28
CA MET A 211 -12.69 18.71 5.09
C MET A 211 -12.79 20.23 5.21
N HIS A 212 -12.11 20.84 6.17
CA HIS A 212 -12.20 22.28 6.40
C HIS A 212 -11.55 23.13 5.30
N ALA A 213 -10.72 22.55 4.43
CA ALA A 213 -10.08 23.30 3.34
C ALA A 213 -10.99 23.56 2.13
N PHE A 214 -12.10 22.82 1.99
CA PHE A 214 -12.96 22.88 0.81
C PHE A 214 -14.43 23.08 1.22
N GLU A 215 -15.19 23.86 0.45
CA GLU A 215 -16.61 24.14 0.76
C GLU A 215 -17.56 23.07 0.25
N ASP A 216 -17.23 22.47 -0.89
CA ASP A 216 -18.10 21.52 -1.60
C ASP A 216 -17.57 20.08 -1.52
N ASP A 217 -18.48 19.11 -1.59
CA ASP A 217 -18.17 17.67 -1.70
C ASP A 217 -17.25 17.36 -2.88
N ASP A 218 -17.37 18.14 -3.95
CA ASP A 218 -16.54 18.02 -5.15
C ASP A 218 -15.09 18.48 -4.94
N ASN A 219 -14.76 19.09 -3.79
CA ASN A 219 -13.43 19.58 -3.40
C ASN A 219 -12.79 20.48 -4.47
N THR A 220 -13.60 21.29 -5.16
CA THR A 220 -13.13 22.15 -6.26
C THR A 220 -12.91 23.59 -5.79
N ILE A 221 -13.74 24.06 -4.86
CA ILE A 221 -13.70 25.40 -4.31
C ILE A 221 -13.04 25.37 -2.93
N LEU A 222 -12.02 26.20 -2.73
CA LEU A 222 -11.36 26.39 -1.44
C LEU A 222 -12.28 27.18 -0.51
N SER A 223 -12.38 26.71 0.74
CA SER A 223 -12.99 27.50 1.79
C SER A 223 -12.10 28.69 2.18
N PRO A 224 -12.63 29.68 2.91
CA PRO A 224 -11.82 30.74 3.50
C PRO A 224 -10.63 30.20 4.32
N VAL A 225 -10.84 29.10 5.05
CA VAL A 225 -9.80 28.41 5.82
C VAL A 225 -8.75 27.77 4.90
N GLY A 226 -9.19 27.15 3.80
CA GLY A 226 -8.29 26.61 2.78
C GLY A 226 -7.39 27.69 2.18
N HIS A 227 -7.95 28.88 1.91
CA HIS A 227 -7.17 30.04 1.46
C HIS A 227 -6.15 30.51 2.52
N MET A 228 -6.52 30.53 3.79
CA MET A 228 -5.59 30.85 4.88
C MET A 228 -4.45 29.84 4.97
N LEU A 229 -4.76 28.53 4.88
CA LEU A 229 -3.74 27.47 4.88
C LEU A 229 -2.76 27.64 3.70
N LEU A 230 -3.26 27.89 2.49
CA LEU A 230 -2.39 28.11 1.33
C LEU A 230 -1.49 29.33 1.51
N ARG A 231 -2.03 30.44 2.03
CA ARG A 231 -1.25 31.64 2.31
C ARG A 231 -0.17 31.37 3.36
N GLN A 232 -0.49 30.59 4.39
CA GLN A 232 0.48 30.22 5.42
C GLN A 232 1.59 29.34 4.83
N LEU A 233 1.24 28.33 4.01
CA LEU A 233 2.22 27.50 3.32
C LEU A 233 3.16 28.33 2.43
N LEU A 234 2.63 29.29 1.67
CA LEU A 234 3.44 30.21 0.86
C LEU A 234 4.42 31.02 1.72
N THR A 235 3.95 31.54 2.85
CA THR A 235 4.79 32.29 3.80
C THR A 235 5.93 31.42 4.36
N LEU A 236 5.63 30.16 4.68
CA LEU A 236 6.64 29.20 5.15
C LEU A 236 7.65 28.83 4.06
N TYR A 237 7.21 28.68 2.80
CA TYR A 237 8.12 28.45 1.67
C TYR A 237 9.04 29.66 1.45
N ASP A 238 8.52 30.87 1.50
CA ASP A 238 9.31 32.10 1.33
C ASP A 238 10.32 32.27 2.47
N ALA A 239 9.91 32.00 3.71
CA ALA A 239 10.79 32.03 4.87
C ALA A 239 11.93 31.00 4.76
N TYR A 240 11.62 29.79 4.28
CA TYR A 240 12.62 28.77 4.01
C TYR A 240 13.60 29.20 2.91
N ASP A 241 13.09 29.77 1.80
CA ASP A 241 13.94 30.24 0.70
C ASP A 241 14.85 31.38 1.13
N ALA A 242 14.36 32.29 1.97
CA ALA A 242 15.18 33.33 2.59
C ALA A 242 16.26 32.73 3.51
N MET A 243 15.92 31.70 4.29
CA MET A 243 16.90 30.98 5.13
C MET A 243 17.97 30.29 4.29
N VAL A 244 17.59 29.62 3.20
CA VAL A 244 18.55 28.92 2.31
C VAL A 244 19.42 29.93 1.56
N SER A 245 18.85 31.05 1.10
CA SER A 245 19.58 32.09 0.37
C SER A 245 20.54 32.89 1.27
N SER A 246 20.19 33.06 2.55
CA SER A 246 21.03 33.77 3.53
C SER A 246 22.14 32.92 4.12
N ARG A 247 22.08 31.59 3.97
CA ARG A 247 23.23 30.74 4.31
C ARG A 247 24.38 31.19 3.41
N PRO A 248 25.47 31.74 3.98
CA PRO A 248 26.62 32.04 3.18
C PRO A 248 26.95 30.74 2.46
N ILE A 249 27.05 30.78 1.13
CA ILE A 249 27.61 29.69 0.37
C ILE A 249 29.03 29.62 0.91
N ILE A 250 29.22 28.79 1.94
CA ILE A 250 30.52 28.31 2.33
C ILE A 250 30.86 27.48 1.11
N TYR A 251 31.45 28.15 0.12
CA TYR A 251 32.35 27.51 -0.79
C TYR A 251 33.31 26.82 0.17
N ARG A 252 33.03 25.54 0.46
CA ARG A 252 34.08 24.55 0.50
C ARG A 252 34.68 24.60 -0.90
N PHE A 253 35.43 25.66 -1.16
CA PHE A 253 36.80 25.54 -1.60
C PHE A 253 37.42 24.60 -0.57
N ASP A 254 37.11 23.31 -0.70
CA ASP A 254 38.13 22.32 -0.44
C ASP A 254 39.29 22.88 -1.23
N ASN A 255 40.34 23.28 -0.52
CA ASN A 255 41.67 23.44 -1.05
C ASN A 255 42.04 22.08 -1.66
N SER A 256 41.38 21.75 -2.77
CA SER A 256 41.91 20.91 -3.82
C SER A 256 43.15 21.67 -4.20
N ALA A 257 44.25 21.32 -3.53
CA ALA A 257 45.59 21.60 -3.95
C ALA A 257 45.54 21.50 -5.47
N SER A 258 45.77 22.62 -6.16
CA SER A 258 45.60 22.79 -7.59
C SER A 258 45.93 21.48 -8.30
N MET A 259 44.91 20.69 -8.66
CA MET A 259 45.14 19.45 -9.38
C MET A 259 45.70 19.91 -10.71
N THR A 260 47.01 19.77 -10.89
CA THR A 260 47.61 20.14 -12.16
C THR A 260 46.97 19.27 -13.25
N PRO A 261 46.85 19.76 -14.48
CA PRO A 261 46.34 18.96 -15.59
C PRO A 261 47.01 17.58 -15.66
N GLU A 262 48.29 17.44 -15.28
CA GLU A 262 48.98 16.14 -15.25
C GLU A 262 48.37 15.14 -14.24
N GLN A 263 47.91 15.58 -13.07
CA GLN A 263 47.33 14.68 -12.06
C GLN A 263 45.99 14.10 -12.52
N PHE A 264 45.21 14.86 -13.30
CA PHE A 264 43.94 14.41 -13.85
C PHE A 264 44.11 13.27 -14.88
N TYR A 265 45.14 13.38 -15.73
CA TYR A 265 45.47 12.33 -16.71
C TYR A 265 46.25 11.15 -16.12
N ALA A 266 46.93 11.31 -14.98
CA ALA A 266 47.62 10.22 -14.31
C ALA A 266 46.65 9.16 -13.73
N THR A 267 45.50 9.59 -13.20
CA THR A 267 44.53 8.68 -12.56
C THR A 267 43.67 7.87 -13.53
N SER A 268 43.61 8.24 -14.82
CA SER A 268 42.73 7.58 -15.80
C SER A 268 43.32 6.34 -16.47
N THR A 269 44.58 5.97 -16.18
CA THR A 269 45.25 4.81 -16.81
C THR A 269 45.39 3.56 -15.93
N SER A 270 44.99 3.59 -14.65
CA SER A 270 45.32 2.51 -13.69
C SER A 270 44.25 1.42 -13.46
N THR A 271 43.17 1.33 -14.25
CA THR A 271 42.10 0.32 -14.01
C THR A 271 41.95 -0.74 -15.10
N ARG A 272 43.03 -1.06 -15.82
CA ARG A 272 43.05 -2.16 -16.80
C ARG A 272 44.13 -3.19 -16.49
N GLY A 273 43.90 -4.04 -15.49
CA GLY A 273 44.79 -5.17 -15.22
C GLY A 273 44.41 -6.00 -14.01
N GLY A 274 43.49 -6.95 -14.18
CA GLY A 274 43.09 -7.84 -13.08
C GLY A 274 42.22 -9.02 -13.51
N ARG A 275 42.59 -9.71 -14.58
CA ARG A 275 41.94 -10.95 -15.04
C ARG A 275 42.36 -12.10 -14.11
N GLY A 276 41.76 -12.18 -12.93
CA GLY A 276 41.90 -13.29 -11.99
C GLY A 276 41.03 -14.48 -12.40
N LYS A 277 41.60 -15.42 -13.13
CA LYS A 277 41.12 -16.81 -13.26
C LYS A 277 41.21 -17.54 -11.90
N ARG A 278 40.36 -18.57 -11.76
CA ARG A 278 40.33 -19.69 -10.77
C ARG A 278 39.36 -19.42 -9.59
N GLY A 279 38.48 -20.35 -9.19
CA GLY A 279 38.49 -21.80 -9.43
C GLY A 279 37.11 -22.44 -9.37
N VAL A 280 36.97 -23.43 -10.25
CA VAL A 280 36.06 -24.57 -10.17
C VAL A 280 36.56 -25.51 -9.06
N ARG A 281 35.72 -25.81 -8.06
CA ARG A 281 35.74 -27.02 -7.20
C ARG A 281 34.28 -27.22 -6.77
N GLY A 282 33.57 -28.25 -7.24
CA GLY A 282 33.64 -29.66 -6.80
C GLY A 282 32.43 -29.90 -5.87
N ARG A 283 31.31 -30.45 -6.33
CA ARG A 283 30.96 -31.89 -6.43
C ARG A 283 31.50 -32.71 -5.25
N GLY A 284 30.62 -33.02 -4.29
CA GLY A 284 30.85 -33.97 -3.21
C GLY A 284 29.53 -34.22 -2.49
N GLY A 285 28.86 -35.33 -2.83
CA GLY A 285 27.77 -35.88 -2.04
C GLY A 285 28.30 -36.81 -0.96
N GLN A 286 27.51 -36.95 0.10
CA GLN A 286 27.49 -37.95 1.18
C GLN A 286 26.33 -37.46 2.07
N ASP A 287 25.14 -38.05 2.11
CA ASP A 287 24.78 -39.44 2.42
C ASP A 287 25.46 -39.96 3.68
N SER A 288 24.83 -39.65 4.82
CA SER A 288 25.03 -40.35 6.08
C SER A 288 23.77 -40.19 6.93
N THR A 289 22.96 -41.24 6.90
CA THR A 289 22.08 -41.70 7.96
C THR A 289 22.84 -41.74 9.28
N GLN A 290 22.35 -41.05 10.30
CA GLN A 290 22.64 -41.45 11.68
C GLN A 290 21.48 -41.09 12.60
N GLU A 291 20.81 -42.13 13.07
CA GLU A 291 19.98 -42.13 14.27
C GLU A 291 20.75 -41.51 15.44
N LYS A 292 20.14 -40.54 16.12
CA LYS A 292 20.42 -40.31 17.54
C LYS A 292 19.12 -40.16 18.30
N GLN A 293 18.91 -41.17 19.14
CA GLN A 293 17.95 -41.24 20.22
C GLN A 293 18.14 -40.10 21.22
N GLY A 294 16.98 -39.72 21.78
CA GLY A 294 16.70 -38.98 23.02
C GLY A 294 17.81 -38.35 23.85
N ASN A 295 17.54 -37.13 24.33
CA ASN A 295 17.33 -36.96 25.76
C ASN A 295 16.51 -35.70 26.07
N ALA A 296 15.55 -35.89 26.98
CA ALA A 296 14.69 -34.87 27.56
C ALA A 296 15.40 -34.16 28.72
N SER A 297 15.33 -32.83 28.72
CA SER A 297 15.39 -31.94 29.89
C SER A 297 15.23 -30.52 29.32
N GLY A 298 14.19 -29.74 29.57
CA GLY A 298 13.47 -29.57 30.83
C GLY A 298 14.15 -28.47 31.64
N THR A 299 14.01 -27.20 31.23
CA THR A 299 14.13 -26.06 32.17
C THR A 299 13.41 -24.84 31.60
N GLY A 300 12.28 -24.51 32.23
CA GLY A 300 11.57 -23.27 32.00
C GLY A 300 12.00 -22.19 33.00
N THR A 301 11.87 -20.94 32.56
CA THR A 301 11.77 -19.70 33.35
C THR A 301 11.43 -18.60 32.32
N ARG A 302 10.61 -17.57 32.53
CA ARG A 302 9.64 -17.19 33.55
C ARG A 302 8.87 -16.01 32.94
N ALA A 303 7.60 -15.87 33.29
CA ALA A 303 6.73 -14.77 32.88
C ALA A 303 7.13 -13.41 33.49
N ARG A 304 6.75 -12.32 32.82
CA ARG A 304 6.27 -11.09 33.47
C ARG A 304 5.02 -10.58 32.74
N GLY A 305 3.87 -10.93 33.29
CA GLY A 305 2.61 -10.24 33.04
C GLY A 305 2.43 -9.14 34.09
N THR A 306 2.07 -7.95 33.64
CA THR A 306 1.58 -6.85 34.47
C THR A 306 0.06 -6.86 34.41
N ALA A 307 -0.58 -7.38 35.45
CA ALA A 307 -2.02 -7.28 35.66
C ALA A 307 -2.29 -6.14 36.66
N GLN A 308 -3.02 -5.11 36.21
CA GLN A 308 -3.58 -4.08 37.06
C GLN A 308 -4.84 -4.61 37.76
N SER A 309 -4.82 -4.60 39.09
CA SER A 309 -5.95 -4.92 39.95
C SER A 309 -6.98 -3.78 39.96
N ARG A 310 -8.24 -4.07 39.63
CA ARG A 310 -9.39 -3.22 39.98
C ARG A 310 -9.96 -3.66 41.32
N GLY A 311 -10.07 -2.69 42.23
CA GLY A 311 -10.59 -2.86 43.58
C GLY A 311 -12.09 -3.15 43.60
N ARG A 312 -12.47 -4.00 44.55
CA ARG A 312 -13.84 -4.43 44.84
C ARG A 312 -14.35 -3.57 46.00
N GLY A 313 -15.32 -2.69 45.73
CA GLY A 313 -16.03 -1.93 46.76
C GLY A 313 -17.03 -2.84 47.50
N THR A 314 -16.90 -2.88 48.83
CA THR A 314 -17.86 -3.51 49.74
C THR A 314 -18.96 -2.52 50.11
N LYS A 315 -20.21 -2.98 50.01
CA LYS A 315 -21.41 -2.31 50.53
C LYS A 315 -21.39 -2.26 52.06
N LYS A 316 -21.84 -1.14 52.60
CA LYS A 316 -22.65 -1.04 53.82
C LYS A 316 -23.79 -0.08 53.53
#